data_AF-A0A7J8GTF2-F1
#
_entry.id   AF-A0A7J8GTF2-F1
#
_cell.length_a   1.000
_cell.length_b   1.000
_cell.length_c   1.000
_cell.angle_alpha   90.00
_cell.angle_beta   90.00
_cell.angle_gamma   90.00
#
_symmetry.space_group_name_H-M   'P 1'
#
loop_
_entity.id
_entity.type
_entity.pdbx_description
1 polymer ?
#
loop_
_entity_poly.entity_id
_entity_poly.type
_entity_poly.pdbx_seq_one_letter_code
_entity_poly.pdbx_strand_id
1 'polypeptide(L)'
;MEMMTVEGVYDYLMYVGRVVFQVPDWLHHFLMGTRILFKNTLEMYTDYYLHCKLQQLFQEHRLVSLITLLRDAVFCENTEPRSLQDKQKRAKQTFEEMMNYIPDVIVKCIGEEAKYESIRLLFDGLQQPVLNKQLTYVLLDIVIQELFPELNKVQKEVTSVTSWI
;
A
#
# COMPACT_ATOMS: atom_id res chain seq x y z
N MET A 1 -1.18 -5.32 24.41
CA MET A 1 -1.48 -4.77 23.08
C MET A 1 -2.14 -5.90 22.31
N GLU A 2 -3.47 -5.90 22.24
CA GLU A 2 -4.19 -6.91 21.46
C GLU A 2 -3.77 -6.76 20.00
N MET A 3 -3.24 -7.83 19.41
CA MET A 3 -2.96 -7.86 17.98
C MET A 3 -4.31 -7.84 17.28
N MET A 4 -4.76 -6.67 16.85
CA MET A 4 -5.92 -6.57 15.96
C MET A 4 -5.57 -7.37 14.71
N THR A 5 -6.26 -8.49 14.49
CA THR A 5 -6.24 -9.20 13.22
C THR A 5 -6.88 -8.27 12.20
N VAL A 6 -6.03 -7.61 11.41
CA VAL A 6 -6.47 -6.66 10.39
C VAL A 6 -6.97 -7.48 9.20
N GLU A 7 -8.29 -7.71 9.14
CA GLU A 7 -8.92 -8.51 8.09
C GLU A 7 -9.76 -7.62 7.18
N GLY A 8 -9.17 -7.25 6.05
CA GLY A 8 -9.83 -6.53 4.98
C GLY A 8 -9.53 -5.04 4.93
N VAL A 9 -9.92 -4.41 3.82
CA VAL A 9 -9.60 -3.00 3.50
C VAL A 9 -10.08 -2.05 4.58
N TYR A 10 -11.26 -2.29 5.13
CA TYR A 10 -11.82 -1.45 6.19
C TYR A 10 -10.92 -1.41 7.42
N ASP A 11 -10.41 -2.57 7.85
CA ASP A 11 -9.55 -2.68 9.03
C ASP A 11 -8.19 -2.03 8.80
N TYR A 12 -7.63 -2.14 7.59
CA TYR A 12 -6.40 -1.43 7.21
C TYR A 12 -6.59 0.08 7.27
N LEU A 13 -7.71 0.60 6.75
CA LEU A 13 -8.01 2.03 6.82
C LEU A 13 -8.19 2.52 8.26
N MET A 14 -8.85 1.74 9.12
CA MET A 14 -8.96 2.04 10.54
C MET A 14 -7.61 2.08 11.24
N TYR A 15 -6.75 1.10 10.96
CA TYR A 15 -5.39 1.04 11.51
C TYR A 15 -4.55 2.24 11.07
N VAL A 16 -4.53 2.55 9.76
CA VAL A 16 -3.81 3.71 9.22
C VAL A 16 -4.37 5.02 9.80
N GLY A 17 -5.70 5.15 9.87
CA GLY A 17 -6.35 6.31 10.48
C GLY A 17 -5.91 6.52 11.94
N ARG A 18 -5.81 5.45 12.71
CA ARG A 18 -5.41 5.52 14.13
C ARG A 18 -3.91 5.76 14.32
N VAL A 19 -3.07 4.99 13.63
CA VAL A 19 -1.61 4.98 13.85
C VAL A 19 -0.91 6.11 13.11
N VAL A 20 -1.32 6.39 11.88
CA VAL A 20 -0.68 7.41 11.04
C VAL A 20 -1.34 8.76 11.26
N PHE A 21 -2.67 8.83 11.13
CA PHE A 21 -3.42 10.09 11.18
C PHE A 21 -3.85 10.53 12.58
N GLN A 22 -3.54 9.75 13.62
CA GLN A 22 -3.86 10.05 15.01
C GLN A 22 -5.32 10.49 15.20
N VAL A 23 -6.23 9.83 14.49
CA VAL A 23 -7.66 10.17 14.48
C VAL A 23 -8.20 10.23 15.93
N PRO A 24 -8.98 11.28 16.28
CA PRO A 24 -9.47 11.47 17.63
C PRO A 24 -10.40 10.33 18.05
N ASP A 25 -10.43 10.05 19.36
CA ASP A 25 -11.15 8.88 19.90
C ASP A 25 -12.62 8.87 19.50
N TRP A 26 -13.31 10.02 19.51
CA TRP A 26 -14.72 10.08 19.13
C TRP A 26 -14.96 9.59 17.70
N LEU A 27 -14.07 9.95 16.76
CA LEU A 27 -14.18 9.58 15.36
C LEU A 27 -13.84 8.09 15.16
N HIS A 28 -12.84 7.60 15.87
CA HIS A 28 -12.53 6.17 15.89
C HIS A 28 -13.70 5.32 16.41
N HIS A 29 -14.33 5.72 17.53
CA HIS A 29 -15.49 5.01 18.07
C HIS A 29 -16.70 5.09 17.13
N PHE A 30 -16.92 6.23 16.50
CA PHE A 30 -17.95 6.38 15.48
C PHE A 30 -17.73 5.43 14.29
N LEU A 31 -16.50 5.36 13.77
CA LEU A 31 -16.16 4.44 12.69
C LEU A 31 -16.34 2.97 13.15
N MET A 32 -15.85 2.60 14.33
CA MET A 32 -16.09 1.26 14.89
C MET A 32 -17.58 0.91 15.04
N GLY A 33 -18.41 1.86 15.48
CA GLY A 33 -19.85 1.65 15.61
C GLY A 33 -20.55 1.46 14.26
N THR A 34 -20.04 2.12 13.22
CA THR A 34 -20.58 2.02 11.85
C THR A 34 -19.99 0.84 11.06
N ARG A 35 -18.95 0.18 11.56
CA ARG A 35 -18.29 -0.98 10.93
C ARG A 35 -19.28 -2.05 10.45
N ILE A 36 -20.29 -2.40 11.26
CA ILE A 36 -21.26 -3.45 10.89
C ILE A 36 -22.08 -3.10 9.64
N LEU A 37 -22.26 -1.81 9.36
CA LEU A 37 -22.99 -1.31 8.21
C LEU A 37 -22.07 -1.07 7.00
N PHE A 38 -20.89 -0.52 7.22
CA PHE A 38 -20.01 -0.05 6.14
C PHE A 38 -18.93 -1.05 5.73
N LYS A 39 -18.49 -1.97 6.60
CA LYS A 39 -17.35 -2.88 6.32
C LYS A 39 -17.56 -3.62 4.99
N ASN A 40 -18.64 -4.40 4.90
CA ASN A 40 -18.93 -5.23 3.72
C ASN A 40 -19.14 -4.38 2.46
N THR A 41 -19.79 -3.22 2.60
CA THR A 41 -20.04 -2.30 1.49
C THR A 41 -18.73 -1.73 0.94
N LEU A 42 -17.84 -1.29 1.83
CA LEU A 42 -16.54 -0.72 1.45
C LEU A 42 -15.65 -1.79 0.83
N GLU A 43 -15.57 -2.98 1.44
CA GLU A 43 -14.76 -4.08 0.93
C GLU A 43 -15.24 -4.54 -0.45
N MET A 44 -16.55 -4.78 -0.62
CA MET A 44 -17.11 -5.13 -1.92
C MET A 44 -16.89 -4.03 -2.96
N TYR A 45 -17.04 -2.75 -2.58
CA TYR A 45 -16.77 -1.63 -3.48
C TYR A 45 -15.30 -1.60 -3.91
N THR A 46 -14.37 -1.75 -2.96
CA THR A 46 -12.93 -1.75 -3.25
C THR A 46 -12.56 -2.94 -4.14
N ASP A 47 -13.05 -4.14 -3.84
CA ASP A 47 -12.80 -5.34 -4.64
C ASP A 47 -13.33 -5.17 -6.07
N TYR A 48 -14.58 -4.70 -6.20
CA TYR A 48 -15.17 -4.42 -7.51
C TYR A 48 -14.38 -3.35 -8.28
N TYR A 49 -14.03 -2.25 -7.63
CA TYR A 49 -13.27 -1.16 -8.24
C TYR A 49 -11.90 -1.64 -8.73
N LEU A 50 -11.16 -2.34 -7.87
CA LEU A 50 -9.85 -2.89 -8.20
C LEU A 50 -9.98 -3.91 -9.32
N HIS A 51 -10.96 -4.81 -9.27
CA HIS A 51 -11.19 -5.79 -10.33
C HIS A 51 -11.45 -5.12 -11.67
N CYS A 52 -12.35 -4.13 -11.73
CA CYS A 52 -12.63 -3.39 -12.96
C CYS A 52 -11.38 -2.65 -13.47
N LYS A 53 -10.60 -2.03 -12.59
CA LYS A 53 -9.37 -1.33 -12.98
C LYS A 53 -8.30 -2.28 -13.49
N LEU A 54 -8.12 -3.42 -12.83
CA LEU A 54 -7.21 -4.47 -13.29
C LEU A 54 -7.66 -4.99 -14.65
N GLN A 55 -8.93 -5.31 -14.87
CA GLN A 55 -9.43 -5.72 -16.18
C GLN A 55 -9.16 -4.68 -17.29
N GLN A 56 -9.28 -3.38 -16.97
CA GLN A 56 -8.96 -2.30 -17.91
C GLN A 56 -7.45 -2.19 -18.22
N LEU A 57 -6.60 -2.52 -17.27
CA LEU A 57 -5.14 -2.50 -17.44
C LEU A 57 -4.65 -3.75 -18.16
N PHE A 58 -5.22 -4.92 -17.85
CA PHE A 58 -4.86 -6.24 -18.38
C PHE A 58 -5.52 -6.58 -19.72
N GLN A 59 -6.01 -5.59 -20.47
CA GLN A 59 -6.43 -5.81 -21.86
C GLN A 59 -5.24 -6.27 -22.70
N GLU A 60 -5.44 -7.25 -23.60
CA GLU A 60 -4.37 -7.90 -24.38
C GLU A 60 -3.41 -6.90 -25.06
N HIS A 61 -3.96 -5.83 -25.64
CA HIS A 61 -3.15 -4.81 -26.30
C HIS A 61 -2.27 -3.99 -25.33
N ARG A 62 -2.74 -3.75 -24.10
CA ARG A 62 -2.01 -3.00 -23.08
C ARG A 62 -0.99 -3.86 -22.35
N LEU A 63 -1.25 -5.15 -22.23
CA LEU A 63 -0.36 -6.10 -21.57
C LEU A 63 1.05 -6.10 -22.17
N VAL A 64 1.16 -6.14 -23.50
CA VAL A 64 2.45 -6.09 -24.18
C VAL A 64 3.20 -4.79 -23.84
N SER A 65 2.49 -3.66 -23.83
CA SER A 65 3.07 -2.37 -23.43
C SER A 65 3.50 -2.36 -21.97
N LEU A 66 2.67 -2.86 -21.05
CA LEU A 66 2.99 -2.95 -19.62
C LEU A 66 4.21 -3.85 -19.35
N ILE A 67 4.28 -5.02 -20.00
CA ILE A 67 5.43 -5.94 -19.87
C ILE A 67 6.70 -5.27 -20.40
N THR A 68 6.61 -4.56 -21.52
CA THR A 68 7.75 -3.84 -22.10
C THR A 68 8.20 -2.71 -21.17
N LEU A 69 7.28 -1.91 -20.65
CA LEU A 69 7.57 -0.86 -19.67
C LEU A 69 8.19 -1.42 -18.39
N LEU A 70 7.68 -2.54 -17.88
CA LEU A 70 8.23 -3.20 -16.70
C LEU A 70 9.63 -3.74 -16.97
N ARG A 71 9.83 -4.41 -18.11
CA ARG A 71 11.15 -4.90 -18.54
C ARG A 71 12.13 -3.75 -18.62
N ASP A 72 11.75 -2.65 -19.27
CA ASP A 72 12.62 -1.51 -19.46
C ASP A 72 12.95 -0.83 -18.13
N ALA A 73 11.96 -0.67 -17.24
CA ALA A 73 12.15 -0.08 -15.92
C ALA A 73 13.00 -0.93 -14.97
N VAL A 74 12.91 -2.27 -15.03
CA VAL A 74 13.61 -3.18 -14.12
C VAL A 74 14.99 -3.59 -14.65
N PHE A 75 15.12 -3.85 -15.95
CA PHE A 75 16.34 -4.42 -16.53
C PHE A 75 17.13 -3.45 -17.41
N CYS A 76 16.49 -2.43 -17.98
CA CYS A 76 17.11 -1.50 -18.92
C CYS A 76 17.13 -0.07 -18.34
N GLU A 77 17.64 0.09 -17.11
CA GLU A 77 17.77 1.41 -16.48
C GLU A 77 18.89 2.22 -17.17
N ASN A 78 18.58 2.78 -18.34
CA ASN A 78 19.49 3.62 -19.14
C ASN A 78 19.45 5.09 -18.72
N THR A 79 18.95 5.40 -17.52
CA THR A 79 18.75 6.78 -17.08
C THR A 79 19.98 7.26 -16.33
N GLU A 80 20.54 8.41 -16.73
CA GLU A 80 21.61 9.02 -15.95
C GLU A 80 21.18 9.23 -14.49
N PRO A 81 22.07 9.00 -13.50
CA PRO A 81 21.75 9.23 -12.11
C PRO A 81 21.30 10.67 -11.90
N ARG A 82 20.06 10.84 -11.41
CA ARG A 82 19.52 12.17 -11.11
C ARG A 82 20.42 12.93 -10.14
N SER A 83 20.64 14.20 -10.43
CA SER A 83 21.40 15.10 -9.57
C SER A 83 20.77 15.20 -8.17
N LEU A 84 21.58 15.58 -7.18
CA LEU A 84 21.08 15.79 -5.82
C LEU A 84 19.99 16.89 -5.78
N GLN A 85 20.17 17.93 -6.58
CA GLN A 85 19.21 19.05 -6.67
C GLN A 85 17.87 18.60 -7.26
N ASP A 86 17.87 17.77 -8.30
CA ASP A 86 16.63 17.26 -8.91
C ASP A 86 15.89 16.29 -7.98
N LYS A 87 16.62 15.54 -7.16
CA LYS A 87 16.04 14.69 -6.11
C LYS A 87 15.36 15.56 -5.04
N GLN A 88 16.05 16.59 -4.55
CA GLN A 88 15.49 17.51 -3.55
C GLN A 88 14.29 18.30 -4.07
N LYS A 89 14.35 18.80 -5.31
CA LYS A 89 13.25 19.53 -5.93
C LYS A 89 11.99 18.68 -6.03
N ARG A 90 12.11 17.43 -6.51
CA ARG A 90 10.96 16.52 -6.62
C ARG A 90 10.45 16.07 -5.26
N ALA A 91 11.34 15.80 -4.31
CA ALA A 91 10.94 15.49 -2.93
C ALA A 91 10.07 16.62 -2.35
N LYS A 92 10.48 17.89 -2.50
CA LYS A 92 9.70 19.04 -2.06
C LYS A 92 8.35 19.14 -2.77
N GLN A 93 8.33 19.01 -4.09
CA GLN A 93 7.10 19.08 -4.89
C GLN A 93 6.10 17.97 -4.48
N THR A 94 6.57 16.73 -4.36
CA THR A 94 5.73 15.60 -3.92
C THR A 94 5.18 15.81 -2.52
N PHE A 95 5.99 16.34 -1.59
CA PHE A 95 5.51 16.64 -0.24
C PHE A 95 4.39 17.70 -0.26
N GLU A 96 4.57 18.79 -1.02
CA GLU A 96 3.54 19.83 -1.19
C GLU A 96 2.26 19.28 -1.82
N GLU A 97 2.38 18.42 -2.84
CA GLU A 97 1.24 17.75 -3.46
C GLU A 97 0.51 16.81 -2.49
N MET A 98 1.24 16.05 -1.68
CA MET A 98 0.64 15.19 -0.65
C MET A 98 -0.12 16.02 0.40
N MET A 99 0.43 17.17 0.81
CA MET A 99 -0.24 18.12 1.71
C MET A 99 -1.55 18.67 1.11
N ASN A 100 -1.56 18.92 -0.20
CA ASN A 100 -2.72 19.46 -0.91
C ASN A 100 -3.76 18.39 -1.29
N TYR A 101 -3.36 17.11 -1.33
CA TYR A 101 -4.24 16.01 -1.69
C TYR A 101 -5.30 15.71 -0.61
N ILE A 102 -4.98 15.95 0.68
CA ILE A 102 -5.91 15.70 1.77
C ILE A 102 -7.04 16.75 1.78
N PRO A 103 -8.30 16.35 1.61
CA PRO A 103 -9.45 17.26 1.62
C PRO A 103 -9.63 17.99 2.95
N ASP A 104 -10.05 19.26 2.89
CA ASP A 104 -10.29 20.13 4.06
C ASP A 104 -11.23 19.52 5.11
N VAL A 105 -12.20 18.71 4.69
CA VAL A 105 -13.13 18.02 5.61
C VAL A 105 -12.37 17.05 6.52
N ILE A 106 -11.40 16.30 5.96
CA ILE A 106 -10.56 15.38 6.74
C ILE A 106 -9.67 16.19 7.67
N VAL A 107 -9.07 17.27 7.17
CA VAL A 107 -8.21 18.17 7.97
C VAL A 107 -8.97 18.75 9.16
N LYS A 108 -10.23 19.16 8.99
CA LYS A 108 -11.07 19.66 10.09
C LYS A 108 -11.35 18.59 11.16
N CYS A 109 -11.36 17.31 10.80
CA CYS A 109 -11.60 16.22 11.73
C CYS A 109 -10.34 15.82 12.51
N ILE A 110 -9.17 15.85 11.89
CA ILE A 110 -7.90 15.39 12.51
C ILE A 110 -7.03 16.54 13.05
N GLY A 111 -7.17 17.75 12.50
CA GLY A 111 -6.34 18.93 12.81
C GLY A 111 -5.17 19.13 11.83
N GLU A 112 -4.73 20.38 11.68
CA GLU A 112 -3.63 20.76 10.78
C GLU A 112 -2.26 20.20 11.23
N GLU A 113 -2.01 20.17 12.54
CA GLU A 113 -0.77 19.61 13.08
C GLU A 113 -0.68 18.10 12.82
N ALA A 114 -1.78 17.37 13.07
CA ALA A 114 -1.87 15.94 12.76
C ALA A 114 -1.69 15.70 11.26
N LYS A 115 -2.36 16.47 10.40
CA LYS A 115 -2.18 16.40 8.94
C LYS A 115 -0.70 16.50 8.55
N TYR A 116 0.00 17.52 9.03
CA TYR A 116 1.41 17.74 8.69
C TYR A 116 2.30 16.59 9.14
N GLU A 117 2.21 16.19 10.42
CA GLU A 117 3.05 15.12 10.98
C GLU A 117 2.75 13.76 10.33
N SER A 118 1.48 13.47 10.04
CA SER A 118 1.08 12.24 9.36
C SER A 118 1.58 12.16 7.93
N ILE A 119 1.47 13.26 7.16
CA ILE A 119 1.96 13.30 5.78
C ILE A 119 3.48 13.24 5.75
N ARG A 120 4.16 13.89 6.71
CA ARG A 120 5.61 13.76 6.89
C ARG A 120 6.02 12.33 7.20
N LEU A 121 5.35 11.66 8.13
CA LEU A 121 5.60 10.26 8.46
C LEU A 121 5.43 9.36 7.23
N LEU A 122 4.35 9.53 6.48
CA LEU A 122 4.10 8.77 5.24
C LEU A 122 5.17 9.03 4.19
N PHE A 123 5.52 10.30 3.98
CA PHE A 123 6.53 10.70 3.01
C PHE A 123 7.89 10.12 3.35
N ASP A 124 8.36 10.29 4.59
CA ASP A 124 9.64 9.77 5.05
C ASP A 124 9.67 8.23 5.00
N GLY A 125 8.56 7.58 5.38
CA GLY A 125 8.41 6.13 5.31
C GLY A 125 8.46 5.58 3.89
N LEU A 126 7.71 6.19 2.96
CA LEU A 126 7.70 5.81 1.54
C LEU A 126 9.01 6.12 0.84
N GLN A 127 9.78 7.10 1.33
CA GLN A 127 11.12 7.40 0.81
C GLN A 127 12.23 6.56 1.46
N GLN A 128 11.91 5.73 2.45
CA GLN A 128 12.91 4.97 3.18
C GLN A 128 13.44 3.79 2.33
N PRO A 129 14.75 3.75 1.99
CA PRO A 129 15.29 2.75 1.06
C PRO A 129 15.26 1.30 1.55
N VAL A 130 15.47 1.06 2.85
CA VAL A 130 15.43 -0.26 3.49
C VAL A 130 14.01 -0.83 3.49
N LEU A 131 12.99 -0.02 3.82
CA LEU A 131 11.58 -0.42 3.77
C LEU A 131 11.16 -0.74 2.33
N ASN A 132 11.54 0.12 1.39
CA ASN A 132 11.27 -0.11 -0.03
C ASN A 132 11.94 -1.39 -0.55
N LYS A 133 13.18 -1.66 -0.13
CA LYS A 133 13.88 -2.90 -0.48
C LYS A 133 13.16 -4.13 0.09
N GLN A 134 12.73 -4.08 1.34
CA GLN A 134 11.97 -5.16 1.96
C GLN A 134 10.63 -5.38 1.24
N LEU A 135 9.91 -4.31 0.92
CA LEU A 135 8.66 -4.38 0.16
C LEU A 135 8.87 -5.05 -1.19
N THR A 136 9.93 -4.68 -1.93
CA THR A 136 10.27 -5.32 -3.20
C THR A 136 10.52 -6.82 -3.04
N TYR A 137 11.22 -7.25 -1.99
CA TYR A 137 11.44 -8.68 -1.75
C TYR A 137 10.15 -9.42 -1.43
N VAL A 138 9.26 -8.83 -0.62
CA VAL A 138 7.96 -9.43 -0.31
C VAL A 138 7.11 -9.56 -1.57
N LEU A 139 7.07 -8.52 -2.41
CA LEU A 139 6.34 -8.57 -3.68
C LEU A 139 6.93 -9.60 -4.65
N LEU A 140 8.26 -9.70 -4.73
CA LEU A 140 8.93 -10.69 -5.56
C LEU A 140 8.63 -12.13 -5.10
N ASP A 141 8.63 -12.37 -3.79
CA ASP A 141 8.28 -13.67 -3.23
C ASP A 141 6.84 -14.08 -3.61
N ILE A 142 5.88 -13.15 -3.46
CA ILE A 142 4.49 -13.37 -3.92
C ILE A 142 4.46 -13.69 -5.42
N VAL A 143 5.16 -12.93 -6.26
CA VAL A 143 5.20 -13.18 -7.72
C VAL A 143 5.80 -14.54 -8.04
N ILE A 144 6.89 -14.93 -7.39
CA ILE A 144 7.52 -16.25 -7.60
C ILE A 144 6.56 -17.37 -7.21
N GLN A 145 5.86 -17.24 -6.09
CA GLN A 145 4.88 -18.22 -5.62
C GLN A 145 3.68 -18.37 -6.56
N GLU A 146 3.24 -17.27 -7.19
CA GLU A 146 2.16 -17.30 -8.18
C GLU A 146 2.61 -17.86 -9.54
N LEU A 147 3.86 -17.58 -9.96
CA LEU A 147 4.43 -18.11 -11.20
C LEU A 147 4.77 -19.61 -11.11
N PHE A 148 5.21 -20.06 -9.94
CA PHE A 148 5.65 -21.43 -9.67
C PHE A 148 4.88 -22.01 -8.46
N PRO A 149 3.56 -22.26 -8.59
CA PRO A 149 2.72 -22.71 -7.48
C PRO A 149 3.15 -24.07 -6.89
N GLU A 150 3.99 -24.84 -7.61
CA GLU A 150 4.66 -26.05 -7.10
C GLU A 150 5.54 -25.79 -5.88
N LEU A 151 6.16 -24.61 -5.78
CA LEU A 151 7.02 -24.25 -4.63
C LEU A 151 6.20 -24.18 -3.33
N ASN A 152 4.96 -23.69 -3.42
CA ASN A 152 4.03 -23.65 -2.29
C ASN A 152 3.62 -25.03 -1.80
N LYS A 153 3.56 -26.03 -2.68
CA LYS A 153 3.24 -27.42 -2.30
C LYS A 153 4.39 -28.05 -1.51
N VAL A 154 5.61 -27.87 -1.99
CA VAL A 154 6.83 -28.37 -1.33
C VAL A 154 7.00 -27.74 0.06
N GLN A 155 6.77 -26.42 0.21
CA GLN A 155 6.84 -25.75 1.51
C GLN A 155 5.83 -26.32 2.52
N LYS A 156 4.59 -26.59 2.09
CA LYS A 156 3.54 -27.16 2.95
C LYS A 156 3.83 -28.61 3.33
N GLU A 157 4.40 -29.41 2.43
CA GLU A 157 4.82 -30.77 2.71
C GLU A 157 5.99 -30.81 3.69
N VAL A 158 7.00 -29.95 3.53
CA VAL A 158 8.14 -29.87 4.46
C VAL A 158 7.69 -29.42 5.85
N THR A 159 6.79 -28.42 5.95
CA THR A 159 6.25 -27.94 7.23
C THR A 159 5.35 -28.98 7.91
N SER A 160 4.62 -29.77 7.13
CA SER A 160 3.88 -30.93 7.64
C SER A 160 4.85 -31.94 8.22
N VAL A 161 5.87 -32.37 7.46
CA VAL A 161 6.86 -33.37 7.89
C VAL A 161 7.63 -32.93 9.13
N THR A 162 8.01 -31.66 9.26
CA THR A 162 8.64 -31.14 10.49
C THR A 162 7.69 -30.97 11.66
N SER A 163 6.38 -30.88 11.45
CA SER A 163 5.39 -30.92 12.53
C SER A 163 5.14 -32.34 13.08
N TRP A 164 5.59 -33.38 12.37
CA TRP A 164 5.47 -34.79 12.80
C TRP A 164 6.74 -35.32 13.48
N ILE A 165 7.85 -34.57 13.43
CA ILE A 165 9.13 -34.87 14.10
C ILE A 165 9.22 -34.07 15.40
#